data_AF-A0A7G7WN73-F1
#
_entry.id   AF-A0A7G7WN73-F1
#
_cell.length_a   1.000
_cell.length_b   1.000
_cell.length_c   1.000
_cell.angle_alpha   90.00
_cell.angle_beta   90.00
_cell.angle_gamma   90.00
#
_symmetry.space_group_name_H-M   'P 1'
#
loop_
_entity.id
_entity.type
_entity.pdbx_description
1 polymer ?
#
loop_
_entity_poly.entity_id
_entity_poly.type
_entity_poly.pdbx_seq_one_letter_code
_entity_poly.pdbx_strand_id
1 'polypeptide(L)'
;YISEVKRQNSKSVQWGIKANSFITSLGKMSGHDPNLFVGYKPYSQNPRDYFVPDNELPPLVHSGFNPSFIATVSHEKGSGDTSEFEITYGRNMDVTHATRRTTHYGNSYLEGSRIHNAFVNRNYTVKYEVNWKTHEIKVKGHN
;
A
#
# COMPACT_ATOMS: atom_id res chain seq x y z
N TYR A 1 0.10 10.11 1.64
CA TYR A 1 1.08 9.01 1.79
C TYR A 1 2.48 9.59 1.90
N ILE A 2 3.46 8.82 2.36
CA ILE A 2 4.87 9.21 2.42
C ILE A 2 5.73 8.08 1.89
N SER A 3 6.73 8.42 1.08
CA SER A 3 7.69 7.49 0.50
C SER A 3 8.97 7.48 1.32
N GLU A 4 9.45 6.30 1.69
CA GLU A 4 10.71 6.13 2.42
C GLU A 4 11.45 4.88 1.94
N VAL A 5 12.77 4.91 1.98
CA VAL A 5 13.59 3.70 1.78
C VAL A 5 13.53 2.89 3.07
N LYS A 6 12.87 1.72 3.03
CA LYS A 6 12.77 0.82 4.18
C LYS A 6 14.07 0.10 4.45
N ARG A 7 14.72 -0.39 3.39
CA ARG A 7 15.99 -1.14 3.44
C ARG A 7 16.76 -0.89 2.15
N GLN A 8 18.08 -0.77 2.26
CA GLN A 8 18.98 -0.70 1.11
C GLN A 8 20.35 -1.28 1.47
N ASN A 9 20.98 -1.93 0.52
CA ASN A 9 22.36 -2.39 0.57
C ASN A 9 22.91 -2.53 -0.86
N SER A 10 24.12 -3.07 -1.03
CA SER A 10 24.75 -3.24 -2.34
C SER A 10 24.07 -4.25 -3.29
N LYS A 11 22.96 -4.89 -2.87
CA LYS A 11 22.26 -5.95 -3.61
C LYS A 11 20.75 -5.75 -3.67
N SER A 12 20.19 -4.79 -2.94
CA SER A 12 18.74 -4.61 -2.85
C SER A 12 18.39 -3.20 -2.39
N VAL A 13 17.22 -2.74 -2.83
CA VAL A 13 16.60 -1.51 -2.33
C VAL A 13 15.08 -1.74 -2.27
N GLN A 14 14.48 -1.34 -1.16
CA GLN A 14 13.05 -1.51 -0.91
C GLN A 14 12.45 -0.19 -0.45
N TRP A 15 11.45 0.29 -1.18
CA TRP A 15 10.66 1.46 -0.81
C TRP A 15 9.35 1.07 -0.12
N GLY A 16 8.91 1.92 0.80
CA GLY A 16 7.58 1.88 1.39
C GLY A 16 6.84 3.18 1.11
N ILE A 17 5.64 3.08 0.55
CA ILE A 17 4.74 4.21 0.34
C ILE A 17 3.58 4.01 1.30
N LYS A 18 3.67 4.61 2.49
CA LYS A 18 2.74 4.34 3.61
C LYS A 18 1.73 5.47 3.80
N ALA A 19 0.55 5.12 4.32
CA ALA A 19 -0.44 6.11 4.78
C ALA A 19 0.23 7.06 5.79
N ASN A 20 -0.01 8.37 5.65
CA ASN A 20 0.71 9.39 6.44
C ASN A 20 -0.24 10.31 7.18
N SER A 21 -0.86 11.26 6.46
CA SER A 21 -1.83 12.20 7.02
C SER A 21 -2.92 12.50 5.99
N PHE A 22 -4.13 12.70 6.50
CA PHE A 22 -5.36 12.89 5.75
C PHE A 22 -6.14 14.06 6.36
N ILE A 23 -6.78 14.87 5.53
CA ILE A 23 -7.75 15.87 5.98
C ILE A 23 -9.13 15.21 5.90
N THR A 24 -9.86 15.22 7.01
CA THR A 24 -11.17 14.59 7.15
C THR A 24 -12.18 15.61 7.68
N SER A 25 -13.47 15.25 7.72
CA SER A 25 -14.52 16.07 8.34
C SER A 25 -14.29 16.35 9.83
N LEU A 26 -13.51 15.52 10.53
CA LEU A 26 -13.13 15.71 11.95
C LEU A 26 -11.77 16.41 12.11
N GLY A 27 -11.19 16.91 11.01
CA GLY A 27 -9.88 17.54 10.98
C GLY A 27 -8.77 16.62 10.48
N LYS A 28 -7.52 16.95 10.84
CA LYS A 28 -6.33 16.22 10.38
C LYS A 28 -6.19 14.90 11.12
N MET A 29 -6.20 13.80 10.39
CA MET A 29 -5.96 12.46 10.92
C MET A 29 -4.61 11.92 10.44
N SER A 30 -4.01 11.05 11.26
CA SER A 30 -2.86 10.24 10.85
C SER A 30 -3.32 8.99 10.10
N GLY A 31 -2.42 8.34 9.35
CA GLY A 31 -2.70 7.04 8.73
C GLY A 31 -3.03 5.91 9.71
N HIS A 32 -2.69 6.08 10.99
CA HIS A 32 -2.94 5.12 12.05
C HIS A 32 -4.20 5.44 12.87
N ASP A 33 -4.92 6.52 12.56
CA ASP A 33 -6.16 6.85 13.25
C ASP A 33 -7.21 5.76 13.00
N PRO A 34 -7.81 5.16 14.06
CA PRO A 34 -8.76 4.08 13.92
C PRO A 34 -10.08 4.51 13.26
N ASN A 35 -10.42 5.80 13.30
CA ASN A 35 -11.62 6.36 12.66
C ASN A 35 -11.37 6.85 11.24
N LEU A 36 -10.14 6.74 10.71
CA LEU A 36 -9.84 7.14 9.35
C LEU A 36 -10.75 6.38 8.35
N PHE A 37 -11.45 7.16 7.52
CA PHE A 37 -12.45 6.76 6.51
C PHE A 37 -13.79 6.24 7.04
N VAL A 38 -14.00 6.19 8.37
CA VAL A 38 -15.30 5.81 8.94
C VAL A 38 -16.30 6.93 8.70
N GLY A 39 -17.49 6.57 8.22
CA GLY A 39 -18.59 7.52 8.02
C GLY A 39 -19.24 7.93 9.34
N TYR A 40 -20.15 8.89 9.30
CA TYR A 40 -20.85 9.36 10.50
C TYR A 40 -21.96 8.40 10.94
N LYS A 41 -22.89 8.12 10.02
CA LYS A 41 -23.99 7.17 10.16
C LYS A 41 -24.13 6.41 8.84
N PRO A 42 -24.51 5.13 8.88
CA PRO A 42 -24.67 4.37 7.65
C PRO A 42 -25.88 4.86 6.87
N TYR A 43 -25.71 5.05 5.55
CA TYR A 43 -26.83 5.39 4.65
C TYR A 43 -27.77 4.19 4.46
N SER A 44 -27.22 2.98 4.36
CA SER A 44 -27.95 1.72 4.33
C SER A 44 -27.19 0.60 5.06
N GLN A 45 -27.71 -0.64 5.03
CA GLN A 45 -27.02 -1.81 5.57
C GLN A 45 -25.90 -2.34 4.66
N ASN A 46 -25.69 -1.74 3.48
CA ASN A 46 -24.57 -2.08 2.62
C ASN A 46 -23.25 -1.74 3.35
N PRO A 47 -22.28 -2.68 3.45
CA PRO A 47 -21.00 -2.41 4.11
C PRO A 47 -20.27 -1.17 3.59
N ARG A 48 -20.44 -0.81 2.31
CA ARG A 48 -19.82 0.40 1.72
C ARG A 48 -20.33 1.69 2.37
N ASP A 49 -21.59 1.71 2.81
CA ASP A 49 -22.25 2.91 3.33
C ASP A 49 -21.82 3.25 4.76
N TYR A 50 -20.98 2.42 5.38
CA TYR A 50 -20.38 2.66 6.70
C TYR A 50 -19.08 3.49 6.60
N PHE A 51 -18.60 3.75 5.38
CA PHE A 51 -17.37 4.48 5.11
C PHE A 51 -17.64 5.72 4.26
N VAL A 52 -16.76 6.72 4.32
CA VAL A 52 -16.86 7.95 3.53
C VAL A 52 -16.90 7.65 2.02
N PRO A 53 -17.57 8.48 1.19
CA PRO A 53 -17.64 8.29 -0.27
C PRO A 53 -16.28 8.45 -0.97
N ASP A 54 -16.18 7.99 -2.22
CA ASP A 54 -14.90 7.92 -2.95
C ASP A 54 -14.24 9.29 -3.17
N ASN A 55 -15.03 10.37 -3.28
CA ASN A 55 -14.52 11.74 -3.41
C ASN A 55 -13.83 12.26 -2.13
N GLU A 56 -14.00 11.59 -0.98
CA GLU A 56 -13.27 11.86 0.26
C GLU A 56 -12.08 10.91 0.47
N LEU A 57 -11.90 9.93 -0.43
CA LEU A 57 -10.76 9.03 -0.42
C LEU A 57 -9.66 9.57 -1.35
N PRO A 58 -8.38 9.49 -0.99
CA PRO A 58 -7.32 9.83 -1.92
C PRO A 58 -7.15 8.74 -2.99
N PRO A 59 -6.57 9.06 -4.17
CA PRO A 59 -6.38 8.11 -5.27
C PRO A 59 -5.71 6.79 -4.88
N LEU A 60 -4.75 6.82 -3.96
CA LEU A 60 -4.05 5.63 -3.48
C LEU A 60 -4.93 4.64 -2.68
N VAL A 61 -6.14 5.04 -2.30
CA VAL A 61 -7.12 4.19 -1.62
C VAL A 61 -8.20 3.70 -2.60
N HIS A 62 -8.86 4.62 -3.31
CA HIS A 62 -10.02 4.26 -4.15
C HIS A 62 -9.64 3.78 -5.56
N SER A 63 -8.40 4.02 -6.02
CA SER A 63 -7.93 3.64 -7.36
C SER A 63 -6.68 2.77 -7.28
N GLY A 64 -5.55 3.34 -6.87
CA GLY A 64 -4.29 2.63 -6.79
C GLY A 64 -3.06 3.54 -6.80
N PHE A 65 -1.89 2.92 -6.93
CA PHE A 65 -0.60 3.61 -6.97
C PHE A 65 0.08 3.35 -8.32
N ASN A 66 0.53 4.43 -8.96
CA ASN A 66 1.32 4.38 -10.19
C ASN A 66 2.79 4.62 -9.82
N PRO A 67 3.61 3.56 -9.69
CA PRO A 67 4.98 3.67 -9.22
C PRO A 67 5.89 4.28 -10.28
N SER A 68 6.88 5.06 -9.83
CA SER A 68 7.97 5.59 -10.66
C SER A 68 9.24 5.63 -9.82
N PHE A 69 10.06 4.59 -9.93
CA PHE A 69 11.30 4.39 -9.16
C PHE A 69 12.46 4.06 -10.11
N ILE A 70 13.67 4.45 -9.72
CA ILE A 70 14.90 4.19 -10.48
C ILE A 70 15.91 3.53 -9.55
N ALA A 71 16.61 2.52 -10.06
CA ALA A 71 17.78 1.92 -9.45
C ALA A 71 18.82 1.64 -10.54
N THR A 72 20.06 2.06 -10.32
CA THR A 72 21.19 1.75 -11.19
C THR A 72 22.11 0.75 -10.49
N VAL A 73 22.49 -0.31 -11.20
CA VAL A 73 23.39 -1.36 -10.72
C VAL A 73 24.63 -1.43 -11.62
N SER A 74 25.79 -1.68 -11.01
CA SER A 74 27.03 -1.95 -11.74
C SER A 74 27.27 -3.46 -11.88
N HIS A 75 28.01 -3.84 -12.91
CA HIS A 75 28.45 -5.22 -13.16
C HIS A 75 29.93 -5.22 -13.54
N GLU A 76 30.72 -6.09 -12.90
CA GLU A 76 32.16 -6.19 -13.17
C GLU A 76 32.41 -6.88 -14.51
N LYS A 77 33.22 -6.26 -15.37
CA LYS A 77 33.54 -6.81 -16.70
C LYS A 77 34.26 -8.15 -16.56
N GLY A 78 33.79 -9.16 -17.30
CA GLY A 78 34.39 -10.50 -17.32
C GLY A 78 34.02 -11.39 -16.12
N SER A 79 33.14 -10.93 -15.23
CA SER A 79 32.71 -11.71 -14.05
C SER A 79 31.54 -12.68 -14.29
N GLY A 80 30.99 -12.69 -15.50
CA GLY A 80 29.85 -13.51 -15.92
C GLY A 80 28.96 -12.77 -16.92
N ASP A 81 28.30 -13.51 -17.81
CA ASP A 81 27.47 -12.92 -18.86
C ASP A 81 26.06 -12.53 -18.37
N THR A 82 25.56 -13.12 -17.28
CA THR A 82 24.16 -12.96 -16.84
C THR A 82 24.00 -12.68 -15.35
N SER A 83 22.99 -11.89 -14.99
CA SER A 83 22.52 -11.69 -13.60
C SER A 83 21.01 -11.87 -13.50
N GLU A 84 20.52 -12.29 -12.32
CA GLU A 84 19.09 -12.37 -12.02
C GLU A 84 18.66 -11.21 -11.10
N PHE A 85 17.50 -10.63 -11.38
CA PHE A 85 16.88 -9.57 -10.59
C PHE A 85 15.44 -9.94 -10.25
N GLU A 86 15.01 -9.66 -9.02
CA GLU A 86 13.61 -9.76 -8.62
C GLU A 86 13.04 -8.37 -8.39
N ILE A 87 11.96 -8.05 -9.12
CA ILE A 87 11.20 -6.82 -8.93
C ILE A 87 9.89 -7.17 -8.27
N THR A 88 9.62 -6.59 -7.10
CA THR A 88 8.44 -6.90 -6.29
C THR A 88 7.56 -5.68 -6.13
N TYR A 89 6.32 -5.75 -6.63
CA TYR A 89 5.28 -4.74 -6.44
C TYR A 89 4.20 -5.31 -5.54
N GLY A 90 3.69 -4.54 -4.59
CA GLY A 90 2.70 -5.08 -3.67
C GLY A 90 2.12 -4.07 -2.71
N ARG A 91 1.31 -4.59 -1.79
CA ARG A 91 0.60 -3.81 -0.79
C ARG A 91 0.55 -4.52 0.56
N ASN A 92 0.60 -3.72 1.62
CA ASN A 92 0.16 -4.12 2.95
C ASN A 92 -1.20 -3.46 3.17
N MET A 93 -2.19 -4.26 3.57
CA MET A 93 -3.55 -3.81 3.77
C MET A 93 -3.92 -3.90 5.24
N ASP A 94 -4.53 -2.82 5.69
CA ASP A 94 -5.21 -2.73 6.96
C ASP A 94 -6.69 -3.07 6.79
N VAL A 95 -7.36 -3.42 7.89
CA VAL A 95 -8.82 -3.54 7.95
C VAL A 95 -9.37 -2.56 8.97
N THR A 96 -10.29 -1.69 8.55
CA THR A 96 -11.08 -0.86 9.46
C THR A 96 -12.44 -1.48 9.66
N HIS A 97 -12.83 -1.75 10.90
CA HIS A 97 -14.21 -2.09 11.23
C HIS A 97 -14.95 -0.82 11.67
N ALA A 98 -16.14 -0.60 11.12
CA ALA A 98 -17.05 0.46 11.53
C ALA A 98 -18.24 -0.16 12.26
N THR A 99 -18.35 0.08 13.56
CA THR A 99 -19.39 -0.51 14.40
C THR A 99 -20.46 0.52 14.73
N ARG A 100 -21.73 0.20 14.45
CA ARG A 100 -22.87 1.00 14.89
C ARG A 100 -23.32 0.52 16.28
N ARG A 101 -23.13 1.35 17.30
CA ARG A 101 -23.73 1.11 18.63
C ARG A 101 -25.09 1.78 18.72
N THR A 102 -26.14 0.98 18.92
CA THR A 102 -27.50 1.50 19.12
C THR A 102 -27.70 1.81 20.60
N THR A 103 -28.05 3.06 20.93
CA THR A 103 -28.28 3.50 22.30
C THR A 103 -29.41 4.54 22.33
N HIS A 104 -30.18 4.54 23.43
CA HIS A 104 -31.22 5.55 23.71
C HIS A 104 -30.69 6.73 24.53
N TYR A 105 -29.45 6.66 25.03
CA TYR A 105 -28.93 7.56 26.07
C TYR A 105 -27.57 8.17 25.73
N GLY A 106 -27.11 8.03 24.48
CA GLY A 106 -25.81 8.51 24.06
C GLY A 106 -25.69 8.70 22.56
N ASN A 107 -24.45 8.89 22.11
CA ASN A 107 -24.16 9.15 20.72
C ASN A 107 -24.25 7.86 19.88
N SER A 108 -24.86 7.95 18.69
CA SER A 108 -25.14 6.82 17.81
C SER A 108 -24.41 6.92 16.46
N TYR A 109 -23.20 7.48 16.49
CA TYR A 109 -22.29 7.51 15.33
C TYR A 109 -21.57 6.18 15.18
N LEU A 110 -20.97 5.97 14.02
CA LEU A 110 -20.10 4.83 13.80
C LEU A 110 -18.79 5.00 14.57
N GLU A 111 -18.33 3.92 15.19
CA GLU A 111 -17.04 3.86 15.87
C GLU A 111 -16.08 2.97 15.08
N GLY A 112 -14.93 3.54 14.73
CA GLY A 112 -13.87 2.85 14.03
C GLY A 112 -12.97 2.04 14.96
N SER A 113 -12.57 0.85 14.51
CA SER A 113 -11.43 0.11 15.05
C SER A 113 -10.56 -0.41 13.91
N ARG A 114 -9.26 -0.55 14.16
CA ARG A 114 -8.28 -0.85 13.12
C ARG A 114 -7.50 -2.12 13.45
N ILE A 115 -7.44 -3.02 12.49
CA ILE A 115 -6.47 -4.11 12.45
C ILE A 115 -5.35 -3.67 11.50
N HIS A 116 -4.27 -3.16 12.08
CA HIS A 116 -3.09 -2.74 11.33
C HIS A 116 -2.32 -3.97 10.84
N ASN A 117 -1.79 -3.93 9.62
CA ASN A 117 -1.06 -5.04 8.99
C ASN A 117 -1.89 -6.34 8.91
N ALA A 118 -3.20 -6.23 8.69
CA ALA A 118 -4.09 -7.38 8.57
C ALA A 118 -3.67 -8.33 7.43
N PHE A 119 -3.29 -7.78 6.28
CA PHE A 119 -2.80 -8.55 5.14
C PHE A 119 -1.52 -7.92 4.58
N VAL A 120 -0.37 -8.42 5.04
CA VAL A 120 0.94 -7.94 4.60
C VAL A 120 1.50 -8.72 3.43
N ASN A 121 2.44 -8.11 2.71
CA ASN A 121 3.21 -8.73 1.63
C ASN A 121 2.32 -9.38 0.56
N ARG A 122 1.21 -8.72 0.20
CA ARG A 122 0.39 -9.09 -0.94
C ARG A 122 1.11 -8.59 -2.19
N ASN A 123 2.12 -9.37 -2.57
CA ASN A 123 3.17 -8.98 -3.49
C ASN A 123 3.11 -9.84 -4.75
N TYR A 124 3.34 -9.17 -5.89
CA TYR A 124 3.64 -9.78 -7.17
C TYR A 124 5.13 -9.56 -7.46
N THR A 125 5.85 -10.66 -7.60
CA THR A 125 7.30 -10.68 -7.80
C THR A 125 7.59 -11.32 -9.15
N VAL A 126 8.35 -10.59 -9.97
CA VAL A 126 8.82 -11.08 -11.28
C VAL A 126 10.33 -11.19 -11.24
N LYS A 127 10.84 -12.35 -11.66
CA LYS A 127 12.26 -12.60 -11.83
C LYS A 127 12.67 -12.35 -13.28
N TYR A 128 13.67 -11.51 -13.46
CA TYR A 128 14.27 -11.17 -14.75
C TYR A 128 15.70 -11.69 -14.80
N GLU A 129 16.10 -12.22 -15.95
CA GLU A 129 17.51 -12.47 -16.27
C GLU A 129 17.97 -11.38 -17.25
N VAL A 130 19.10 -10.75 -16.92
CA VAL A 130 19.76 -9.73 -17.74
C VAL A 130 21.05 -10.34 -18.27
N ASN A 131 21.24 -10.32 -19.59
CA ASN A 131 22.49 -10.69 -20.21
C ASN A 131 23.31 -9.43 -20.54
N TRP A 132 24.42 -9.23 -19.83
CA TRP A 132 25.30 -8.08 -19.97
C TRP A 132 26.06 -8.04 -21.29
N LYS A 133 26.22 -9.19 -21.96
CA LYS A 133 26.95 -9.32 -23.21
C LYS A 133 26.07 -9.10 -24.43
N THR A 134 24.84 -9.64 -24.42
CA THR A 134 23.88 -9.52 -25.54
C THR A 134 22.87 -8.38 -25.34
N HIS A 135 22.80 -7.80 -24.14
CA HIS A 135 21.77 -6.83 -23.72
C HIS A 135 20.33 -7.38 -23.78
N GLU A 136 20.17 -8.70 -23.79
CA GLU A 136 18.86 -9.34 -23.72
C GLU A 136 18.31 -9.31 -22.30
N ILE A 137 17.00 -9.04 -22.20
CA ILE A 137 16.24 -9.17 -20.95
C ILE A 137 15.14 -10.20 -21.18
N LYS A 138 15.02 -11.16 -20.26
CA LYS A 138 13.93 -12.14 -20.29
C LYS A 138 13.33 -12.38 -18.92
N VAL A 139 12.03 -12.67 -18.91
CA VAL A 139 11.31 -13.09 -17.71
C VAL A 139 11.62 -14.57 -17.46
N LYS A 140 12.05 -14.91 -16.25
CA LYS A 140 12.34 -16.28 -15.81
C LYS A 140 11.18 -16.93 -15.07
N GLY A 141 10.32 -16.12 -14.45
CA GLY A 141 9.15 -16.58 -13.73
C GLY A 141 8.52 -15.47 -12.88
N HIS A 142 7.33 -15.77 -12.35
CA HIS A 142 6.60 -14.92 -11.42
C HIS A 142 5.77 -15.79 -10.46
N ASN A 143 5.26 -15.20 -9.38
CA ASN A 143 4.35 -15.83 -8.43
C ASN A 143 2.90 -15.33 -8.56
#